data_AF-A0A3D4B8Z6-F1
#
_entry.id   AF-A0A3D4B8Z6-F1
#
_cell.length_a   1.000
_cell.length_b   1.000
_cell.length_c   1.000
_cell.angle_alpha   90.00
_cell.angle_beta   90.00
_cell.angle_gamma   90.00
#
_symmetry.space_group_name_H-M   'P 1'
#
loop_
_entity.id
_entity.type
_entity.pdbx_description
1 polymer ?
#
loop_
_entity_poly.entity_id
_entity_poly.type
_entity_poly.pdbx_seq_one_letter_code
_entity_poly.pdbx_strand_id
1 'polypeptide(L)'
;VNGEINQSLRVLMAPADNATKIIALLTAFQDFTTVDYFDARSGLPTLDLLKTYDLVMTWPNYQYADPTGMGNILADYVDQGGNVLLGVFSHGSDSWALKGRIKGATYTPFGGGGSTHFRDANLGVHDASHQMMDGVTSLKEFFRDTPLT
;
A
#
# COMPACT_ATOMS: atom_id res chain seq x y z
N VAL A 1 18.54 -1.63 -23.94
CA VAL A 1 19.32 -0.92 -22.90
C VAL A 1 19.05 -1.65 -21.60
N ASN A 2 19.99 -2.47 -21.16
CA ASN A 2 19.90 -3.13 -19.86
C ASN A 2 20.22 -2.04 -18.84
N GLY A 3 19.18 -1.39 -18.31
CA GLY A 3 19.34 -0.44 -17.23
C GLY A 3 19.82 -1.22 -16.01
N GLU A 4 21.08 -1.01 -15.62
CA GLU A 4 21.55 -1.42 -14.30
C GLU A 4 20.67 -0.74 -13.26
N ILE A 5 19.84 -1.53 -12.58
CA ILE A 5 19.06 -1.14 -11.41
C ILE A 5 20.02 -0.86 -10.25
N ASN A 6 20.59 0.35 -10.24
CA ASN A 6 21.61 0.72 -9.26
C ASN A 6 21.04 1.12 -7.88
N GLN A 7 19.78 0.76 -7.58
CA GLN A 7 19.20 0.88 -6.25
C GLN A 7 18.30 -0.32 -5.97
N SER A 8 18.74 -1.15 -5.03
CA SER A 8 17.91 -2.23 -4.53
C SER A 8 16.95 -1.70 -3.46
N LEU A 9 15.66 -1.95 -3.63
CA LEU A 9 14.58 -1.47 -2.77
C LEU A 9 14.49 -2.30 -1.48
N ARG A 10 14.33 -1.60 -0.35
CA ARG A 10 13.96 -2.16 0.95
C ARG A 10 12.49 -1.82 1.22
N VAL A 11 11.69 -2.84 1.47
CA VAL A 11 10.24 -2.71 1.66
C VAL A 11 9.87 -3.21 3.05
N LEU A 12 9.09 -2.43 3.77
CA LEU A 12 8.39 -2.90 4.97
C LEU A 12 6.93 -3.19 4.63
N MET A 13 6.54 -4.45 4.77
CA MET A 13 5.16 -4.89 4.76
C MET A 13 4.60 -4.72 6.17
N ALA A 14 3.77 -3.70 6.41
CA ALA A 14 3.19 -3.42 7.72
C ALA A 14 1.65 -3.56 7.76
N PRO A 15 1.03 -4.62 7.20
CA PRO A 15 -0.42 -4.73 7.19
C PRO A 15 -1.01 -5.12 8.54
N ALA A 16 -2.30 -4.86 8.70
CA ALA A 16 -3.13 -5.55 9.69
C ALA A 16 -3.67 -6.87 9.09
N ASP A 17 -2.77 -7.73 8.60
CA ASP A 17 -3.07 -8.98 7.90
C ASP A 17 -1.78 -9.83 7.73
N ASN A 18 -1.89 -11.00 7.11
CA ASN A 18 -0.73 -11.75 6.61
C ASN A 18 -0.19 -11.15 5.28
N ALA A 19 1.14 -11.05 5.14
CA ALA A 19 1.81 -10.58 3.92
C ALA A 19 2.58 -11.65 3.13
N THR A 20 2.57 -12.92 3.57
CA THR A 20 3.47 -13.99 3.08
C THR A 20 3.47 -14.15 1.56
N LYS A 21 2.31 -14.08 0.91
CA LYS A 21 2.21 -14.21 -0.55
C LYS A 21 2.89 -13.06 -1.28
N ILE A 22 2.67 -11.82 -0.84
CA ILE A 22 3.26 -10.63 -1.47
C ILE A 22 4.75 -10.61 -1.23
N ILE A 23 5.20 -10.95 -0.01
CA ILE A 23 6.64 -11.08 0.30
C ILE A 23 7.30 -12.07 -0.66
N ALA A 24 6.74 -13.27 -0.81
CA ALA A 24 7.28 -14.28 -1.72
C ALA A 24 7.38 -13.77 -3.18
N LEU A 25 6.35 -13.05 -3.66
CA LEU A 25 6.35 -12.46 -5.00
C LEU A 25 7.44 -11.39 -5.17
N LEU A 26 7.55 -10.45 -4.22
CA LEU A 26 8.52 -9.36 -4.31
C LEU A 26 9.96 -9.89 -4.21
N THR A 27 10.22 -10.86 -3.33
CA THR A 27 11.56 -11.47 -3.19
C THR A 27 12.03 -12.27 -4.41
N ALA A 28 11.13 -12.54 -5.38
CA ALA A 28 11.51 -13.19 -6.63
C ALA A 28 12.16 -12.23 -7.64
N PHE A 29 12.04 -10.92 -7.45
CA PHE A 29 12.64 -9.90 -8.31
C PHE A 29 13.98 -9.43 -7.70
N GLN A 30 14.99 -9.22 -8.57
CA GLN A 30 16.33 -8.82 -8.13
C GLN A 30 16.39 -7.38 -7.60
N ASP A 31 15.38 -6.58 -7.94
CA ASP A 31 15.26 -5.17 -7.56
C ASP A 31 14.98 -4.97 -6.07
N PHE A 32 14.56 -6.02 -5.34
CA PHE A 32 14.29 -5.95 -3.90
C PHE A 32 15.41 -6.62 -3.11
N THR A 33 16.07 -5.87 -2.22
CA THR A 33 17.08 -6.42 -1.29
C THR A 33 16.48 -6.91 0.01
N THR A 34 15.39 -6.30 0.45
CA THR A 34 14.76 -6.62 1.73
C THR A 34 13.27 -6.43 1.61
N VAL A 35 12.51 -7.42 2.06
CA VAL A 35 11.05 -7.36 2.15
C VAL A 35 10.67 -7.91 3.52
N ASP A 36 10.64 -7.01 4.50
CA ASP A 36 10.39 -7.35 5.89
C ASP A 36 8.91 -7.26 6.25
N TYR A 37 8.53 -7.92 7.34
CA TYR A 37 7.16 -7.95 7.84
C TYR A 37 7.07 -7.34 9.24
N PHE A 38 6.08 -6.48 9.42
CA PHE A 38 5.66 -5.96 10.70
C PHE A 38 4.16 -6.22 10.89
N ASP A 39 3.77 -6.89 11.97
CA ASP A 39 2.36 -7.17 12.24
C ASP A 39 1.69 -5.98 12.93
N ALA A 40 1.01 -5.14 12.14
CA ALA A 40 0.35 -3.94 12.63
C ALA A 40 -0.93 -4.21 13.46
N ARG A 41 -1.33 -5.49 13.63
CA ARG A 41 -2.37 -5.89 14.60
C ARG A 41 -1.82 -5.95 16.03
N SER A 42 -0.50 -6.09 16.15
CA SER A 42 0.19 -6.31 17.43
C SER A 42 0.96 -5.11 17.94
N GLY A 43 1.15 -4.08 17.10
CA GLY A 43 1.92 -2.91 17.47
C GLY A 43 1.89 -1.81 16.42
N LEU A 44 2.66 -0.78 16.71
CA LEU A 44 2.88 0.37 15.85
C LEU A 44 4.38 0.43 15.53
N PRO A 45 4.81 0.44 14.26
CA PRO A 45 6.22 0.63 13.92
C PRO A 45 6.65 2.03 14.37
N THR A 46 7.94 2.24 14.63
CA THR A 46 8.47 3.58 14.91
C THR A 46 8.80 4.31 13.62
N LEU A 47 8.81 5.64 13.67
CA LEU A 47 9.15 6.46 12.50
C LEU A 47 10.60 6.21 12.05
N ASP A 48 11.51 6.00 13.00
CA ASP A 48 12.89 5.67 12.71
C ASP A 48 13.02 4.30 12.01
N LEU A 49 12.17 3.33 12.36
CA LEU A 49 12.09 2.07 11.61
C LEU A 49 11.59 2.31 10.19
N LEU A 50 10.52 3.10 9.99
CA LEU A 50 10.00 3.36 8.63
C LEU A 50 11.07 3.99 7.72
N LYS A 51 11.89 4.90 8.26
CA LYS A 51 12.98 5.57 7.54
C LYS A 51 14.11 4.65 7.09
N THR A 52 14.20 3.41 7.60
CA THR A 52 15.18 2.43 7.09
C THR A 52 14.71 1.73 5.82
N TYR A 53 13.48 1.96 5.37
CA TYR A 53 12.92 1.38 4.16
C TYR A 53 12.66 2.46 3.12
N ASP A 54 12.63 2.06 1.86
CA ASP A 54 12.36 2.95 0.73
C ASP A 54 10.85 3.02 0.44
N LEU A 55 10.11 1.97 0.84
CA LEU A 55 8.66 1.82 0.69
C LEU A 55 8.05 1.13 1.92
N VAL A 56 6.91 1.63 2.38
CA VAL A 56 6.07 0.96 3.38
C VAL A 56 4.72 0.63 2.75
N MET A 57 4.33 -0.64 2.76
CA MET A 57 3.02 -1.08 2.26
C MET A 57 2.12 -1.54 3.40
N THR A 58 0.86 -1.10 3.41
CA THR A 58 -0.10 -1.48 4.44
C THR A 58 -1.51 -1.70 3.88
N TRP A 59 -2.27 -2.58 4.51
CA TRP A 59 -3.71 -2.77 4.29
C TRP A 59 -4.35 -3.43 5.52
N PRO A 60 -5.64 -3.18 5.77
CA PRO A 60 -6.39 -3.93 6.77
C PRO A 60 -7.11 -5.13 6.16
N ASN A 61 -7.02 -6.27 6.87
CA ASN A 61 -7.99 -7.38 6.82
C ASN A 61 -8.37 -7.83 8.25
N TYR A 62 -7.90 -7.06 9.23
CA TYR A 62 -8.18 -7.06 10.65
C TYR A 62 -7.99 -5.62 11.15
N GLN A 63 -8.35 -5.37 12.40
CA GLN A 63 -8.06 -4.08 13.03
C GLN A 63 -6.56 -3.90 13.28
N TYR A 64 -6.04 -2.71 12.96
CA TYR A 64 -4.75 -2.25 13.45
C TYR A 64 -4.78 -2.14 14.98
N ALA A 65 -3.64 -2.34 15.64
CA ALA A 65 -3.47 -2.12 17.07
C ALA A 65 -3.80 -0.67 17.46
N ASP A 66 -3.35 0.27 16.64
CA ASP A 66 -3.72 1.69 16.72
C ASP A 66 -3.90 2.24 15.29
N PRO A 67 -5.12 2.26 14.73
CA PRO A 67 -5.36 2.72 13.36
C PRO A 67 -5.07 4.22 13.17
N THR A 68 -5.22 5.03 14.23
CA THR A 68 -4.95 6.47 14.17
C THR A 68 -3.45 6.73 14.28
N GLY A 69 -2.77 6.07 15.22
CA GLY A 69 -1.32 6.12 15.35
C GLY A 69 -0.61 5.65 14.08
N MET A 70 -1.05 4.53 13.49
CA MET A 70 -0.51 4.02 12.22
C MET A 70 -0.66 5.03 11.10
N GLY A 71 -1.83 5.63 10.94
CA GLY A 71 -2.03 6.65 9.91
C GLY A 71 -1.26 7.95 10.16
N ASN A 72 -1.04 8.33 11.41
CA ASN A 72 -0.23 9.52 11.71
C ASN A 72 1.25 9.27 11.42
N ILE A 73 1.78 8.11 11.79
CA ILE A 73 3.21 7.82 11.59
C ILE A 73 3.56 7.60 10.12
N LEU A 74 2.64 7.02 9.33
CA LEU A 74 2.79 6.93 7.88
C LEU A 74 2.80 8.32 7.24
N ALA A 75 1.95 9.23 7.71
CA ALA A 75 1.95 10.61 7.22
C ALA A 75 3.25 11.34 7.60
N ASP A 76 3.78 11.14 8.82
CA ASP A 76 5.06 11.71 9.24
C ASP A 76 6.24 11.17 8.41
N TYR A 77 6.14 9.91 7.96
CA TYR A 77 7.11 9.30 7.07
C TYR A 77 7.04 9.90 5.66
N VAL A 78 5.83 10.07 5.10
CA VAL A 78 5.62 10.75 3.81
C VAL A 78 6.10 12.20 3.85
N ASP A 79 5.81 12.93 4.93
CA ASP A 79 6.26 14.32 5.14
C ASP A 79 7.80 14.45 5.13
N GLN A 80 8.53 13.36 5.37
CA GLN A 80 9.99 13.29 5.32
C GLN A 80 10.53 12.67 4.03
N GLY A 81 9.70 12.57 2.99
CA GLY A 81 10.08 12.05 1.66
C GLY A 81 9.96 10.53 1.52
N GLY A 82 9.34 9.85 2.49
CA GLY A 82 9.06 8.42 2.44
C GLY A 82 7.93 8.06 1.47
N ASN A 83 7.94 6.83 0.96
CA ASN A 83 6.89 6.32 0.07
C ASN A 83 5.98 5.34 0.79
N VAL A 84 4.66 5.52 0.65
CA VAL A 84 3.65 4.63 1.26
C VAL A 84 2.72 4.09 0.17
N LEU A 85 2.50 2.77 0.17
CA LEU A 85 1.49 2.11 -0.64
C LEU A 85 0.33 1.66 0.25
N LEU A 86 -0.84 2.22 -0.01
CA LEU A 86 -2.08 1.90 0.68
C LEU A 86 -2.87 0.87 -0.13
N GLY A 87 -3.17 -0.29 0.46
CA GLY A 87 -4.09 -1.25 -0.13
C GLY A 87 -5.54 -0.80 0.02
N VAL A 88 -6.40 -1.30 -0.87
CA VAL A 88 -7.81 -0.89 -1.07
C VAL A 88 -8.59 -0.63 0.23
N PHE A 89 -8.64 -1.59 1.16
CA PHE A 89 -9.43 -1.45 2.39
C PHE A 89 -8.91 -0.39 3.38
N SER A 90 -7.74 0.21 3.14
CA SER A 90 -7.24 1.35 3.92
C SER A 90 -8.09 2.60 3.75
N HIS A 91 -8.81 2.71 2.63
CA HIS A 91 -9.61 3.88 2.28
C HIS A 91 -11.04 3.82 2.83
N GLY A 92 -11.46 2.71 3.44
CA GLY A 92 -12.78 2.58 4.05
C GLY A 92 -13.02 3.56 5.22
N SER A 93 -14.27 3.60 5.70
CA SER A 93 -14.67 4.41 6.87
C SER A 93 -15.13 3.55 8.06
N ASP A 94 -14.99 2.24 7.96
CA ASP A 94 -15.38 1.31 9.02
C ASP A 94 -14.34 1.24 10.16
N SER A 95 -14.57 0.34 11.12
CA SER A 95 -13.72 0.19 12.29
C SER A 95 -12.40 -0.55 12.03
N TRP A 96 -12.22 -1.16 10.85
CA TRP A 96 -11.02 -1.88 10.46
C TRP A 96 -10.12 -1.02 9.55
N ALA A 97 -10.71 -0.02 8.89
CA ALA A 97 -9.99 0.92 8.07
C ALA A 97 -8.86 1.66 8.82
N LEU A 98 -7.84 2.03 8.06
CA LEU A 98 -6.80 2.95 8.50
C LEU A 98 -7.42 4.29 8.89
N LYS A 99 -6.81 5.03 9.82
CA LYS A 99 -7.28 6.36 10.27
C LYS A 99 -6.15 7.37 10.18
N GLY A 100 -6.23 8.47 10.93
CA GLY A 100 -5.16 9.46 11.04
C GLY A 100 -4.96 10.34 9.79
N ARG A 101 -3.88 11.12 9.82
CA ARG A 101 -3.60 12.15 8.79
C ARG A 101 -3.42 11.59 7.39
N ILE A 102 -2.88 10.38 7.24
CA ILE A 102 -2.60 9.76 5.92
C ILE A 102 -3.86 9.61 5.06
N LYS A 103 -5.06 9.63 5.65
CA LYS A 103 -6.31 9.61 4.90
C LYS A 103 -6.67 10.94 4.24
N GLY A 104 -6.03 12.05 4.62
CA GLY A 104 -6.31 13.36 4.06
C GLY A 104 -5.91 13.48 2.58
N ALA A 105 -6.57 14.40 1.87
CA ALA A 105 -6.33 14.66 0.44
C ALA A 105 -4.88 15.05 0.10
N THR A 106 -4.10 15.49 1.09
CA THR A 106 -2.66 15.73 0.96
C THR A 106 -1.86 14.46 0.66
N TYR A 107 -2.31 13.30 1.14
CA TYR A 107 -1.55 12.04 1.07
C TYR A 107 -2.18 11.01 0.13
N THR A 108 -3.48 11.11 -0.13
CA THR A 108 -4.20 10.15 -0.96
C THR A 108 -5.26 10.82 -1.81
N PRO A 109 -5.42 10.42 -3.09
CA PRO A 109 -6.48 10.94 -3.96
C PRO A 109 -7.89 10.59 -3.45
N PHE A 110 -8.01 9.63 -2.52
CA PHE A 110 -9.26 9.27 -1.87
C PHE A 110 -9.66 10.19 -0.70
N GLY A 111 -8.86 11.22 -0.39
CA GLY A 111 -9.30 12.46 0.28
C GLY A 111 -10.03 12.40 1.62
N GLY A 112 -10.10 11.26 2.30
CA GLY A 112 -10.81 11.10 3.58
C GLY A 112 -11.65 9.84 3.65
N GLY A 113 -11.85 9.14 2.54
CA GLY A 113 -12.48 7.83 2.54
C GLY A 113 -13.04 7.39 1.20
N GLY A 114 -13.88 6.36 1.28
CA GLY A 114 -14.62 5.75 0.20
C GLY A 114 -15.40 4.57 0.77
N SER A 115 -16.22 3.94 -0.06
CA SER A 115 -16.73 2.60 0.21
C SER A 115 -15.96 1.61 -0.66
N THR A 116 -16.02 0.33 -0.32
CA THR A 116 -15.47 -0.72 -1.18
C THR A 116 -16.57 -1.31 -2.06
N HIS A 117 -16.30 -1.43 -3.34
CA HIS A 117 -17.08 -2.23 -4.26
C HIS A 117 -16.89 -3.72 -3.93
N PHE A 118 -18.01 -4.43 -3.86
CA PHE A 118 -18.08 -5.89 -3.78
C PHE A 118 -18.68 -6.44 -5.08
N ARG A 119 -18.03 -6.12 -6.20
CA ARG A 119 -18.50 -6.50 -7.54
C ARG A 119 -17.33 -6.58 -8.51
N ASP A 120 -17.37 -7.60 -9.35
CA ASP A 120 -16.46 -7.75 -10.47
C ASP A 120 -16.45 -6.51 -11.38
N ALA A 121 -15.25 -6.10 -11.77
CA ALA A 121 -15.06 -5.35 -13.00
C ALA A 121 -13.74 -5.77 -13.63
N ASN A 122 -13.71 -5.57 -14.95
CA ASN A 122 -12.58 -5.91 -15.78
C ASN A 122 -11.67 -4.69 -15.94
N LEU A 123 -10.50 -4.91 -16.55
CA LEU A 123 -9.61 -3.88 -17.02
C LEU A 123 -10.39 -2.82 -17.79
N GLY A 124 -10.29 -1.57 -17.32
CA GLY A 124 -10.97 -0.43 -17.92
C GLY A 124 -10.21 0.11 -19.12
N VAL A 125 -10.05 1.45 -19.17
CA VAL A 125 -9.23 2.11 -20.19
C VAL A 125 -7.82 1.52 -20.15
N HIS A 126 -7.34 1.10 -21.33
CA HIS A 126 -6.08 0.38 -21.49
C HIS A 126 -5.24 1.09 -22.57
N ASP A 127 -4.12 1.69 -22.16
CA ASP A 127 -3.13 2.24 -23.08
C ASP A 127 -1.96 1.25 -23.21
N ALA A 128 -2.03 0.42 -24.27
CA ALA A 128 -1.01 -0.57 -24.57
C ALA A 128 0.37 0.04 -24.90
N SER A 129 0.44 1.34 -25.19
CA SER A 129 1.72 2.01 -25.47
C SER A 129 2.49 2.39 -24.21
N HIS A 130 1.82 2.41 -23.05
CA HIS A 130 2.44 2.74 -21.78
C HIS A 130 3.17 1.52 -21.19
N GLN A 131 4.42 1.69 -20.75
CA GLN A 131 5.27 0.57 -20.29
C GLN A 131 4.69 -0.20 -19.09
N MET A 132 3.91 0.44 -18.22
CA MET A 132 3.22 -0.27 -17.11
C MET A 132 2.11 -1.21 -17.57
N MET A 133 1.66 -1.11 -18.81
CA MET A 133 0.63 -1.99 -19.40
C MET A 133 1.24 -3.08 -20.29
N ASP A 134 2.57 -3.15 -20.40
CA ASP A 134 3.22 -4.18 -21.20
C ASP A 134 2.89 -5.59 -20.68
N GLY A 135 2.47 -6.47 -21.59
CA GLY A 135 2.00 -7.82 -21.26
C GLY A 135 0.63 -7.91 -20.54
N VAL A 136 0.00 -6.79 -20.18
CA VAL A 136 -1.32 -6.78 -19.53
C VAL A 136 -2.42 -6.96 -20.57
N THR A 137 -2.99 -8.15 -20.66
CA THR A 137 -4.06 -8.47 -21.63
C THR A 137 -5.44 -8.56 -21.00
N SER A 138 -5.50 -8.86 -19.70
CA SER A 138 -6.73 -8.85 -18.91
C SER A 138 -6.43 -8.62 -17.45
N LEU A 139 -7.37 -7.98 -16.76
CA LEU A 139 -7.41 -7.86 -15.31
C LEU A 139 -8.86 -7.98 -14.88
N LYS A 140 -9.13 -8.70 -13.80
CA LYS A 140 -10.45 -8.78 -13.20
C LYS A 140 -10.29 -8.77 -11.69
N GLU A 141 -10.98 -7.85 -11.03
CA GLU A 141 -10.91 -7.68 -9.59
C GLU A 141 -12.31 -7.48 -9.01
N PHE A 142 -12.52 -8.02 -7.80
CA PHE A 142 -13.80 -7.95 -7.09
C PHE A 142 -13.80 -6.85 -6.02
N PHE A 143 -12.65 -6.60 -5.37
CA PHE A 143 -12.51 -5.59 -4.31
C PHE A 143 -11.81 -4.34 -4.82
N ARG A 144 -12.52 -3.20 -4.88
CA ARG A 144 -11.98 -1.91 -5.34
C ARG A 144 -12.64 -0.75 -4.60
N ASP A 145 -11.95 0.38 -4.44
CA ASP A 145 -12.55 1.56 -3.82
C ASP A 145 -13.48 2.32 -4.75
N THR A 146 -14.49 2.97 -4.17
CA THR A 146 -15.35 3.92 -4.84
C THR A 146 -14.74 5.33 -4.74
N PRO A 147 -14.84 6.18 -5.77
CA PRO A 147 -14.52 7.60 -5.63
C PRO A 147 -15.29 8.28 -4.49
N LEU A 148 -14.72 9.35 -3.92
CA LEU A 148 -15.49 10.30 -3.13
C LEU A 148 -16.52 10.97 -4.05
N THR A 149 -17.81 10.70 -3.84
CA THR A 149 -18.89 11.39 -4.57
C THR A 149 -19.04 12.83 -4.14
#